data_AF-A0A7R9UR05-F1
#
_entry.id   AF-A0A7R9UR05-F1
#
_cell.length_a   1.000
_cell.length_b   1.000
_cell.length_c   1.000
_cell.angle_alpha   90.00
_cell.angle_beta   90.00
_cell.angle_gamma   90.00
#
_symmetry.space_group_name_H-M   'P 1'
#
loop_
_entity.id
_entity.type
_entity.pdbx_description
1 polymer ?
#
loop_
_entity_poly.entity_id
_entity_poly.type
_entity_poly.pdbx_seq_one_letter_code
_entity_poly.pdbx_strand_id
1 'polypeptide(L)'
;GAGATVTGLQVTHLGTTSAPSAICYLDAGLVFIGSCFGDSQLLRLRQRGGAAGAAEAHGSGAVAMEVIGASAGVPVDSDKRFDVLETMPNLGPIVDFCVVDLERQGQGQVVCCSGAYKDGSLRVMRNGIGIDEHASVELAGIKGVWALRHGSSAPHDSLLVLAFMHETRVLSL
;
A
#
# COMPACT_ATOMS: atom_id res chain seq x y z
N GLY A 1 -21.49 47.27 -0.49
CA GLY A 1 -22.03 46.01 -1.05
C GLY A 1 -22.21 45.03 0.08
N ALA A 2 -23.34 44.35 0.16
CA ALA A 2 -23.59 43.35 1.21
C ALA A 2 -22.59 42.19 1.04
N GLY A 3 -21.80 41.92 2.07
CA GLY A 3 -20.87 40.79 2.08
C GLY A 3 -21.63 39.48 2.18
N ALA A 4 -21.15 38.45 1.50
CA ALA A 4 -21.72 37.10 1.65
C ALA A 4 -21.44 36.56 3.05
N THR A 5 -22.47 35.99 3.70
CA THR A 5 -22.36 35.36 5.02
C THR A 5 -22.34 33.84 4.86
N VAL A 6 -21.39 33.17 5.50
CA VAL A 6 -21.30 31.70 5.53
C VAL A 6 -22.45 31.14 6.39
N THR A 7 -23.22 30.18 5.85
CA THR A 7 -24.43 29.64 6.50
C THR A 7 -24.22 28.27 7.17
N GLY A 8 -23.13 27.57 6.86
CA GLY A 8 -22.85 26.25 7.43
C GLY A 8 -21.51 25.66 7.03
N LEU A 9 -21.15 24.57 7.72
CA LEU A 9 -19.98 23.75 7.45
C LEU A 9 -20.42 22.28 7.44
N GLN A 10 -20.08 21.56 6.37
CA GLN A 10 -20.32 20.12 6.27
C GLN A 10 -19.00 19.37 6.31
N VAL A 11 -18.90 18.39 7.21
CA VAL A 11 -17.74 17.51 7.32
C VAL A 11 -18.16 16.13 6.86
N THR A 12 -17.30 15.43 6.14
CA THR A 12 -17.57 14.04 5.77
C THR A 12 -16.28 13.23 5.80
N HIS A 13 -16.35 12.05 6.39
CA HIS A 13 -15.24 11.11 6.42
C HIS A 13 -14.90 10.60 5.01
N LEU A 14 -13.60 10.43 4.72
CA LEU A 14 -13.11 9.95 3.41
C LEU A 14 -12.38 8.60 3.51
N GLY A 15 -11.93 8.21 4.70
CA GLY A 15 -11.10 7.03 4.92
C GLY A 15 -9.91 7.33 5.84
N THR A 16 -9.02 6.36 5.99
CA THR A 16 -7.87 6.43 6.91
C THR A 16 -6.54 6.33 6.15
N THR A 17 -5.59 7.16 6.53
CA THR A 17 -4.21 7.22 6.00
C THR A 17 -3.20 6.94 7.12
N SER A 18 -1.91 6.87 6.79
CA SER A 18 -0.83 7.06 7.78
C SER A 18 -1.03 8.36 8.54
N ALA A 19 -0.54 8.46 9.78
CA ALA A 19 -0.62 9.71 10.56
C ALA A 19 0.15 10.83 9.84
N PRO A 20 -0.52 11.87 9.30
CA PRO A 20 0.14 12.87 8.49
C PRO A 20 0.84 13.93 9.36
N SER A 21 2.05 14.32 8.96
CA SER A 21 2.68 15.58 9.35
C SER A 21 2.43 16.68 8.32
N ALA A 22 2.11 16.31 7.07
CA ALA A 22 1.73 17.24 6.00
C ALA A 22 0.70 16.61 5.06
N ILE A 23 -0.21 17.44 4.55
CA ILE A 23 -1.18 17.07 3.50
C ILE A 23 -1.06 18.11 2.40
N CYS A 24 -0.77 17.66 1.17
CA CYS A 24 -0.60 18.53 0.01
C CYS A 24 -1.50 18.06 -1.14
N TYR A 25 -2.41 18.93 -1.58
CA TYR A 25 -3.20 18.68 -2.79
C TYR A 25 -2.36 19.04 -4.02
N LEU A 26 -2.21 18.10 -4.94
CA LEU A 26 -1.35 18.20 -6.13
C LEU A 26 -2.15 18.43 -7.43
N ASP A 27 -3.40 18.86 -7.32
CA ASP A 27 -4.38 18.94 -8.41
C ASP A 27 -4.78 17.57 -8.99
N ALA A 28 -5.75 17.57 -9.91
CA ALA A 28 -6.28 16.38 -10.59
C ALA A 28 -6.76 15.26 -9.64
N GLY A 29 -7.21 15.64 -8.44
CA GLY A 29 -7.65 14.69 -7.41
C GLY A 29 -6.51 13.97 -6.69
N LEU A 30 -5.25 14.37 -6.89
CA LEU A 30 -4.10 13.79 -6.20
C LEU A 30 -3.83 14.50 -4.88
N VAL A 31 -3.55 13.72 -3.83
CA VAL A 31 -3.18 14.20 -2.51
C VAL A 31 -1.95 13.45 -2.04
N PHE A 32 -0.91 14.19 -1.67
CA PHE A 32 0.25 13.63 -0.98
C PHE A 32 0.07 13.74 0.54
N ILE A 33 0.28 12.63 1.23
CA ILE A 33 0.28 12.47 2.68
C ILE A 33 1.72 12.26 3.11
N GLY A 34 2.35 13.31 3.64
CA GLY A 34 3.66 13.22 4.27
C GLY A 34 3.51 12.74 5.70
N SER A 35 4.24 11.70 6.11
CA SER A 35 4.26 11.20 7.48
C SER A 35 5.67 11.15 8.06
N CYS A 36 5.81 11.50 9.33
CA CYS A 36 7.06 11.34 10.09
C CYS A 36 7.12 10.04 10.93
N PHE A 37 5.99 9.34 11.08
CA PHE A 37 5.83 8.20 12.00
C PHE A 37 5.35 6.92 11.31
N GLY A 38 5.03 7.00 10.03
CA GLY A 38 4.65 5.88 9.17
C GLY A 38 5.05 6.18 7.73
N ASP A 39 4.66 5.30 6.82
CA ASP A 39 4.94 5.47 5.40
C ASP A 39 4.17 6.66 4.83
N SER A 40 4.80 7.40 3.92
CA SER A 40 4.11 8.46 3.19
C SER A 40 3.24 7.86 2.10
N GLN A 41 2.17 8.54 1.69
CA GLN A 41 1.21 7.99 0.73
C GLN A 41 0.88 9.01 -0.36
N LEU A 42 0.77 8.53 -1.59
CA LEU A 42 0.14 9.27 -2.68
C LEU A 42 -1.25 8.70 -2.90
N LEU A 43 -2.27 9.55 -2.81
CA LEU A 43 -3.67 9.18 -2.89
C LEU A 43 -4.33 9.80 -4.13
N ARG A 44 -5.35 9.11 -4.66
CA ARG A 44 -6.32 9.67 -5.61
C ARG A 44 -7.69 9.72 -4.97
N LEU A 45 -8.24 10.92 -4.83
CA LEU A 45 -9.62 11.13 -4.41
C LEU A 45 -10.57 10.59 -5.49
N ARG A 46 -11.52 9.76 -5.07
CA ARG A 46 -12.60 9.29 -5.95
C ARG A 46 -13.56 10.46 -6.13
N GLN A 47 -13.78 10.87 -7.37
CA GLN A 47 -14.84 11.83 -7.67
C GLN A 47 -16.16 11.25 -7.15
N ARG A 48 -16.98 12.09 -6.51
CA ARG A 48 -18.37 11.70 -6.22
C ARG A 48 -19.00 11.45 -7.57
N GLY A 49 -19.26 10.18 -7.91
CA GLY A 49 -19.94 9.83 -9.14
C GLY A 49 -21.16 10.72 -9.24
N GLY A 50 -21.25 11.49 -10.33
CA GLY A 50 -22.39 12.36 -10.60
C GLY A 50 -23.62 11.48 -10.78
N ALA A 51 -24.26 11.10 -9.69
CA ALA A 51 -25.60 10.58 -9.71
C ALA A 51 -26.53 11.78 -9.80
N ALA A 52 -27.14 11.94 -10.97
CA ALA A 52 -28.33 12.75 -11.14
C ALA A 52 -29.32 12.43 -9.99
N GLY A 53 -29.76 13.46 -9.27
CA GLY A 53 -31.04 13.47 -8.57
C GLY A 53 -31.21 12.65 -7.28
N ALA A 54 -30.23 12.62 -6.36
CA ALA A 54 -30.49 12.16 -4.99
C ALA A 54 -30.49 13.35 -4.01
N ALA A 55 -31.67 13.64 -3.47
CA ALA A 55 -31.99 14.77 -2.60
C ALA A 55 -31.03 14.92 -1.40
N GLU A 56 -30.60 16.15 -1.15
CA GLU A 56 -29.91 16.53 0.07
C GLU A 56 -30.86 16.44 1.27
N ALA A 57 -30.68 15.42 2.10
CA ALA A 57 -31.28 15.39 3.43
C ALA A 57 -30.43 16.24 4.37
N HIS A 58 -30.88 17.46 4.65
CA HIS A 58 -30.42 18.23 5.81
C HIS A 58 -30.79 17.48 7.09
N GLY A 59 -29.78 17.01 7.82
CA GLY A 59 -29.93 16.38 9.12
C GLY A 59 -28.84 16.86 10.08
N SER A 60 -29.20 17.83 10.93
CA SER A 60 -28.43 18.19 12.12
C SER A 60 -28.34 16.97 13.04
N GLY A 61 -27.17 16.33 13.12
CA GLY A 61 -26.92 15.20 14.01
C GLY A 61 -25.46 15.21 14.45
N ALA A 62 -25.23 15.36 15.75
CA ALA A 62 -23.92 15.27 16.38
C ALA A 62 -23.25 13.94 16.02
N VAL A 63 -22.02 14.00 15.51
CA VAL A 63 -21.18 12.80 15.35
C VAL A 63 -20.61 12.42 16.70
N ALA A 64 -21.17 11.37 17.29
CA ALA A 64 -20.58 10.66 18.41
C ALA A 64 -19.27 10.01 17.93
N MET A 65 -18.18 10.30 18.62
CA MET A 65 -16.89 9.62 18.43
C MET A 65 -17.01 8.23 19.05
N GLU A 66 -17.24 7.20 18.22
CA GLU A 66 -17.16 5.81 18.67
C GLU A 66 -15.70 5.35 18.68
N VAL A 67 -15.24 4.97 19.86
CA VAL A 67 -13.95 4.31 20.09
C VAL A 67 -14.13 2.84 19.72
N ILE A 68 -13.62 2.41 18.57
CA ILE A 68 -13.66 1.00 18.18
C ILE A 68 -12.42 0.29 18.76
N GLY A 69 -12.66 -0.44 19.85
CA GLY A 69 -11.78 -1.49 20.35
C GLY A 69 -11.71 -2.68 19.39
N ALA A 70 -10.61 -3.42 19.47
CA ALA A 70 -10.28 -4.57 18.63
C ALA A 70 -11.43 -5.58 18.47
N SER A 71 -11.82 -5.88 17.23
CA SER A 71 -12.49 -7.13 16.88
C SER A 71 -12.20 -7.53 15.42
N ALA A 72 -12.07 -8.82 15.21
CA ALA A 72 -11.68 -9.45 13.96
C ALA A 72 -12.79 -9.39 12.89
N GLY A 73 -12.40 -9.18 11.63
CA GLY A 73 -13.02 -9.89 10.50
C GLY A 73 -14.29 -9.30 9.85
N VAL A 74 -14.39 -7.99 9.65
CA VAL A 74 -15.36 -7.39 8.68
C VAL A 74 -14.57 -6.59 7.63
N PRO A 75 -14.81 -6.70 6.31
CA PRO A 75 -14.14 -5.84 5.33
C PRO A 75 -14.67 -4.40 5.45
N VAL A 76 -13.90 -3.55 6.12
CA VAL A 76 -14.18 -2.12 6.36
C VAL A 76 -13.74 -1.27 5.14
N ASP A 77 -14.31 -1.49 3.95
CA ASP A 77 -13.87 -0.71 2.77
C ASP A 77 -14.98 -0.15 1.87
N SER A 78 -16.25 -0.21 2.30
CA SER A 78 -17.36 0.36 1.51
C SER A 78 -17.49 1.89 1.59
N ASP A 79 -16.77 2.56 2.49
CA ASP A 79 -16.85 4.03 2.69
C ASP A 79 -15.52 4.77 2.40
N LYS A 80 -14.52 4.07 1.84
CA LYS A 80 -13.26 4.70 1.46
C LYS A 80 -13.43 5.43 0.13
N ARG A 81 -13.23 6.75 0.16
CA ARG A 81 -13.44 7.66 -0.98
C ARG A 81 -12.15 8.10 -1.65
N PHE A 82 -11.07 7.35 -1.47
CA PHE A 82 -9.81 7.53 -2.16
C PHE A 82 -9.10 6.20 -2.36
N ASP A 83 -8.29 6.13 -3.40
CA ASP A 83 -7.41 5.00 -3.67
C ASP A 83 -5.98 5.39 -3.28
N VAL A 84 -5.25 4.49 -2.61
CA VAL A 84 -3.81 4.68 -2.34
C VAL A 84 -3.07 4.25 -3.61
N LEU A 85 -2.45 5.20 -4.30
CA LEU A 85 -1.70 4.93 -5.53
C LEU A 85 -0.30 4.43 -5.23
N GLU A 86 0.34 5.00 -4.21
CA GLU A 86 1.71 4.66 -3.82
C GLU A 86 1.87 4.80 -2.31
N THR A 87 2.67 3.91 -1.74
CA THR A 87 3.13 3.97 -0.35
C THR A 87 4.65 4.05 -0.38
N MET A 88 5.21 5.11 0.18
CA MET A 88 6.65 5.37 0.19
C MET A 88 7.22 5.04 1.58
N PRO A 89 8.13 4.05 1.68
CA PRO A 89 8.65 3.60 2.96
C PRO A 89 9.30 4.71 3.77
N ASN A 90 8.98 4.77 5.07
CA ASN A 90 9.64 5.62 6.04
C ASN A 90 10.11 4.77 7.24
N LEU A 91 11.38 4.89 7.59
CA LEU A 91 11.97 4.20 8.74
C LEU A 91 11.81 4.98 10.05
N GLY A 92 11.41 6.25 9.96
CA GLY A 92 11.32 7.15 11.10
C GLY A 92 10.05 6.96 11.95
N PRO A 93 10.15 7.16 13.27
CA PRO A 93 11.38 7.10 14.08
C PRO A 93 11.84 5.65 14.26
N ILE A 94 13.15 5.41 14.18
CA ILE A 94 13.74 4.14 14.62
C ILE A 94 13.89 4.21 16.14
N VAL A 95 13.16 3.37 16.87
CA VAL A 95 13.19 3.35 18.35
C VAL A 95 14.22 2.38 18.89
N ASP A 96 14.48 1.30 18.16
CA ASP A 96 15.49 0.30 18.49
C ASP A 96 15.91 -0.45 17.22
N PHE A 97 17.11 -1.01 17.20
CA PHE A 97 17.56 -1.89 16.14
C PHE A 97 18.56 -2.93 16.64
N CYS A 98 18.62 -4.06 15.96
CA CYS A 98 19.66 -5.05 16.12
C CYS A 98 20.21 -5.49 14.76
N VAL A 99 21.48 -5.91 14.74
CA VAL A 99 22.10 -6.49 13.55
C VAL A 99 22.06 -8.00 13.70
N VAL A 100 21.51 -8.67 12.70
CA VAL A 100 21.30 -10.13 12.67
C VAL A 100 21.85 -10.70 11.37
N ASP A 101 22.41 -11.90 11.42
CA ASP A 101 22.76 -12.66 10.22
C ASP A 101 21.76 -13.82 10.08
N LEU A 102 20.53 -13.47 9.66
CA LEU A 102 19.43 -14.45 9.54
C LEU A 102 19.71 -15.52 8.48
N GLU A 103 20.49 -15.19 7.45
CA GLU A 103 20.75 -16.08 6.33
C GLU A 103 22.09 -16.82 6.45
N ARG A 104 22.86 -16.54 7.51
CA ARG A 104 24.23 -17.07 7.73
C ARG A 104 25.15 -16.86 6.54
N GLN A 105 24.91 -15.81 5.75
CA GLN A 105 25.67 -15.47 4.55
C GLN A 105 26.82 -14.50 4.86
N GLY A 106 27.01 -14.13 6.13
CA GLY A 106 28.02 -13.14 6.53
C GLY A 106 27.64 -11.71 6.16
N GLN A 107 26.39 -11.47 5.71
CA GLN A 107 25.84 -10.15 5.48
C GLN A 107 24.87 -9.80 6.61
N GLY A 108 25.32 -8.94 7.53
CA GLY A 108 24.48 -8.45 8.61
C GLY A 108 23.28 -7.66 8.07
N GLN A 109 22.08 -8.05 8.48
CA GLN A 109 20.82 -7.36 8.22
C GLN A 109 20.46 -6.53 9.46
N VAL A 110 19.92 -5.33 9.28
CA VAL A 110 19.43 -4.51 10.38
C VAL A 110 17.95 -4.78 10.55
N VAL A 111 17.54 -5.26 11.71
CA VAL A 111 16.14 -5.35 12.10
C VAL A 111 15.86 -4.17 13.01
N CYS A 112 14.92 -3.31 12.64
CA CYS A 112 14.58 -2.12 13.41
C CYS A 112 13.09 -2.07 13.78
N CYS A 113 12.82 -1.59 14.99
CA CYS A 113 11.51 -1.11 15.40
C CYS A 113 11.37 0.32 14.88
N SER A 114 10.44 0.54 13.96
CA SER A 114 10.21 1.80 13.25
C SER A 114 8.80 2.31 13.45
N GLY A 115 8.61 3.63 13.36
CA GLY A 115 7.29 4.25 13.42
C GLY A 115 6.76 4.45 14.84
N ALA A 116 5.53 4.94 14.95
CA ALA A 116 4.87 5.16 16.24
C ALA A 116 3.35 4.91 16.19
N TYR A 117 2.75 4.71 17.35
CA TYR A 117 1.30 4.53 17.52
C TYR A 117 0.75 3.40 16.62
N LYS A 118 -0.28 3.70 15.81
CA LYS A 118 -0.89 2.75 14.86
C LYS A 118 0.01 2.39 13.67
N ASP A 119 1.07 3.16 13.44
CA ASP A 119 2.00 3.01 12.31
C ASP A 119 3.33 2.36 12.74
N GLY A 120 3.41 1.83 13.97
CA GLY A 120 4.55 1.06 14.46
C GLY A 120 4.76 -0.24 13.66
N SER A 121 6.01 -0.52 13.26
CA SER A 121 6.37 -1.63 12.39
C SER A 121 7.76 -2.19 12.70
N LEU A 122 7.96 -3.48 12.48
CA LEU A 122 9.30 -4.08 12.42
C LEU A 122 9.77 -4.08 10.97
N ARG A 123 10.98 -3.59 10.70
CA ARG A 123 11.53 -3.49 9.35
C ARG A 123 12.90 -4.15 9.27
N VAL A 124 13.17 -4.81 8.15
CA VAL A 124 14.46 -5.46 7.89
C VAL A 124 15.14 -4.72 6.76
N MET A 125 16.29 -4.11 7.04
CA MET A 125 17.15 -3.47 6.06
C MET A 125 18.28 -4.43 5.71
N ARG A 126 18.44 -4.67 4.41
CA ARG A 126 19.48 -5.54 3.85
C ARG A 126 20.30 -4.72 2.88
N ASN A 127 21.62 -4.92 2.86
CA ASN A 127 22.46 -4.35 1.82
C ASN A 127 22.26 -5.16 0.54
N GLY A 128 21.62 -4.60 -0.48
CA GLY A 128 21.33 -5.32 -1.71
C GLY A 128 20.49 -4.51 -2.69
N ILE A 129 20.09 -5.18 -3.77
CA ILE A 129 19.17 -4.64 -4.75
C ILE A 129 17.75 -4.99 -4.29
N GLY A 130 16.83 -4.01 -4.32
CA GLY A 130 15.41 -4.27 -4.07
C GLY A 130 14.86 -5.21 -5.13
N ILE A 131 14.24 -6.31 -4.71
CA ILE A 131 13.55 -7.24 -5.61
C ILE A 131 12.07 -6.86 -5.60
N ASP A 132 11.53 -6.52 -6.77
CA ASP A 132 10.10 -6.33 -6.95
C ASP A 132 9.49 -7.67 -7.41
N GLU A 133 8.82 -8.36 -6.48
CA GLU A 133 8.24 -9.68 -6.75
C GLU A 133 6.95 -9.54 -7.55
N HIS A 134 7.03 -9.76 -8.87
CA HIS A 134 5.86 -9.66 -9.75
C HIS A 134 4.92 -10.87 -9.66
N ALA A 135 5.45 -12.06 -9.39
CA ALA A 135 4.67 -13.30 -9.30
C ALA A 135 5.41 -14.34 -8.46
N SER A 136 4.65 -15.16 -7.74
CA SER A 136 5.16 -16.25 -6.92
C SER A 136 4.32 -17.50 -7.13
N VAL A 137 4.99 -18.66 -7.14
CA VAL A 137 4.31 -19.96 -7.23
C VAL A 137 5.10 -21.00 -6.46
N GLU A 138 4.41 -21.71 -5.57
CA GLU A 138 5.02 -22.78 -4.79
C GLU A 138 4.94 -24.10 -5.56
N LEU A 139 6.09 -24.58 -6.05
CA LEU A 139 6.21 -25.82 -6.80
C LEU A 139 7.34 -26.69 -6.23
N ALA A 140 6.98 -27.80 -5.61
CA ALA A 140 7.94 -28.72 -5.00
C ALA A 140 8.70 -29.54 -6.06
N GLY A 141 10.00 -29.74 -5.84
CA GLY A 141 10.79 -30.67 -6.64
C GLY A 141 11.34 -30.13 -7.96
N ILE A 142 11.27 -28.81 -8.19
CA ILE A 142 11.92 -28.16 -9.33
C ILE A 142 13.44 -28.40 -9.27
N LYS A 143 14.00 -28.86 -10.39
CA LYS A 143 15.43 -29.07 -10.61
C LYS A 143 16.06 -28.03 -11.53
N GLY A 144 15.25 -27.30 -12.29
CA GLY A 144 15.72 -26.20 -13.13
C GLY A 144 14.56 -25.41 -13.72
N VAL A 145 14.88 -24.15 -14.04
CA VAL A 145 13.95 -23.17 -14.60
C VAL A 145 14.66 -22.43 -15.73
N TRP A 146 14.00 -22.33 -16.89
CA TRP A 146 14.51 -21.59 -18.03
C TRP A 146 13.39 -20.78 -18.67
N ALA A 147 13.69 -19.53 -18.99
CA ALA A 147 12.84 -18.68 -19.81
C ALA A 147 13.22 -18.87 -21.29
N LEU A 148 12.22 -19.08 -22.15
CA LEU A 148 12.41 -19.22 -23.59
C LEU A 148 11.48 -18.29 -24.37
N ARG A 149 11.97 -17.89 -25.54
CA ARG A 149 11.22 -17.16 -26.55
C ARG A 149 10.69 -18.11 -27.62
N HIS A 150 9.55 -17.78 -28.20
CA HIS A 150 9.00 -18.49 -29.36
C HIS A 150 9.81 -18.27 -30.67
N GLY A 151 10.83 -17.40 -30.64
CA GLY A 151 11.74 -17.14 -31.75
C GLY A 151 12.84 -16.14 -31.37
N SER A 152 13.94 -16.11 -32.12
CA SER A 152 15.08 -15.23 -31.84
C SER A 152 14.76 -13.74 -31.90
N SER A 153 13.78 -13.36 -32.73
CA SER A 153 13.33 -11.99 -32.90
C SER A 153 12.24 -11.56 -31.92
N ALA A 154 11.74 -12.46 -31.06
CA ALA A 154 10.68 -12.10 -30.12
C ALA A 154 11.21 -11.12 -29.06
N PRO A 155 10.42 -10.09 -28.68
CA PRO A 155 10.87 -9.04 -27.77
C PRO A 155 10.99 -9.53 -26.31
N HIS A 156 10.23 -10.56 -25.95
CA HIS A 156 10.16 -11.08 -24.59
C HIS A 156 10.14 -12.61 -24.58
N ASP A 157 10.53 -13.17 -23.44
CA ASP A 157 10.34 -14.59 -23.14
C ASP A 157 8.85 -14.85 -22.94
N SER A 158 8.35 -15.92 -23.57
CA SER A 158 6.92 -16.26 -23.61
C SER A 158 6.64 -17.63 -22.99
N LEU A 159 7.68 -18.39 -22.69
CA LEU A 159 7.60 -19.73 -22.12
C LEU A 159 8.51 -19.84 -20.90
N LEU A 160 8.00 -20.47 -19.85
CA LEU A 160 8.77 -20.88 -18.68
C LEU A 160 8.82 -22.41 -18.63
N VAL A 161 10.00 -22.98 -18.80
CA VAL A 161 10.22 -24.43 -18.75
C VAL A 161 10.72 -24.80 -17.36
N LEU A 162 10.03 -25.76 -16.74
CA LEU A 162 10.28 -26.25 -15.39
C LEU A 162 10.65 -27.74 -15.45
N ALA A 163 11.85 -28.10 -15.04
CA ALA A 163 12.26 -29.50 -14.95
C ALA A 163 12.00 -30.07 -13.55
N PHE A 164 11.41 -31.26 -13.47
CA PHE A 164 11.22 -32.06 -12.26
C PHE A 164 11.93 -33.42 -12.44
N MET A 165 12.00 -34.24 -11.37
CA MET A 165 12.68 -35.55 -11.43
C MET A 165 12.11 -36.51 -12.47
N HIS A 166 10.79 -36.48 -12.69
CA HIS A 166 10.08 -37.43 -13.56
C HIS A 166 9.27 -36.76 -14.67
N GLU A 167 9.27 -35.43 -14.74
CA GLU A 167 8.48 -34.68 -15.73
C GLU A 167 9.09 -33.32 -16.04
N THR A 168 8.63 -32.70 -17.12
CA THR A 168 8.92 -31.31 -17.47
C THR A 168 7.60 -30.62 -17.75
N ARG A 169 7.42 -29.43 -17.18
CA ARG A 169 6.23 -28.59 -17.39
C ARG A 169 6.63 -27.35 -18.18
N VAL A 170 5.74 -26.90 -19.05
CA VAL A 170 5.91 -25.67 -19.82
C VAL A 170 4.72 -24.76 -19.53
N LEU A 171 5.00 -23.56 -19.06
CA LEU A 171 4.00 -22.52 -18.80
C LEU A 171 4.12 -21.45 -19.87
N SER A 172 2.98 -20.92 -20.33
CA SER A 172 2.96 -19.68 -21.09
C SER A 172 2.97 -18.51 -20.12
N LEU A 173 3.81 -17.52 -20.38
CA LEU A 173 3.89 -16.26 -19.64
C LEU A 173 2.88 -15.23 -20.18
#